data_AF-A0A2W0B6J9-F1
#
_entry.id   AF-A0A2W0B6J9-F1
#
_cell.length_a   1.000
_cell.length_b   1.000
_cell.length_c   1.000
_cell.angle_alpha   90.00
_cell.angle_beta   90.00
_cell.angle_gamma   90.00
#
_symmetry.space_group_name_H-M   'P 1'
#
loop_
_entity.id
_entity.type
_entity.pdbx_description
1 polymer ?
#
loop_
_entity_poly.entity_id
_entity_poly.type
_entity_poly.pdbx_seq_one_letter_code
_entity_poly.pdbx_strand_id
1 'polypeptide(L)'
;LLVSSAGPLLAIRWTDRPHISLDHLAGAVRVKNGSKDKIELTVIVVAVNEIGKAFALRYEHLALPKGAETPDLKFDSSLPLGQYTLHADAVGEVPAKNAIYRDRRQLERLTVESQ
;
A
#
# COMPACT_ATOMS: atom_id res chain seq x y z
N LEU A 1 -2.91 -34.20 11.41
CA LEU A 1 -3.69 -33.40 10.45
C LEU A 1 -2.87 -32.15 10.14
N LEU A 2 -2.37 -31.97 8.92
CA LEU A 2 -1.72 -30.71 8.54
C LEU A 2 -2.82 -29.73 8.15
N VAL A 3 -3.11 -28.77 9.02
CA VAL A 3 -3.96 -27.63 8.67
C VAL A 3 -3.12 -26.74 7.76
N SER A 4 -3.33 -26.85 6.44
CA SER A 4 -2.85 -25.82 5.51
C SER A 4 -3.62 -24.55 5.84
N SER A 5 -3.01 -23.60 6.56
CA SER A 5 -3.64 -22.29 6.71
C SER A 5 -3.61 -21.63 5.33
N ALA A 6 -4.78 -21.51 4.70
CA ALA A 6 -4.90 -20.70 3.49
C ALA A 6 -4.40 -19.28 3.82
N GLY A 7 -3.42 -18.78 3.06
CA GLY A 7 -2.90 -17.43 3.23
C GLY A 7 -3.98 -16.36 2.97
N PRO A 8 -3.68 -15.08 3.22
CA PRO A 8 -4.65 -14.00 3.03
C PRO A 8 -5.09 -13.89 1.55
N LEU A 9 -6.35 -13.49 1.33
CA LEU A 9 -6.92 -13.32 -0.02
C LEU A 9 -6.30 -12.14 -0.78
N LEU A 10 -5.82 -11.13 -0.05
CA LEU A 10 -5.06 -10.00 -0.54
C LEU A 10 -3.98 -9.67 0.48
N ALA A 11 -2.76 -9.38 0.03
CA ALA A 11 -1.69 -8.97 0.92
C ALA A 11 -0.90 -7.82 0.31
N ILE A 12 -0.74 -6.73 1.04
CA ILE A 12 0.18 -5.64 0.71
C ILE A 12 1.40 -5.69 1.63
N ARG A 13 2.59 -5.49 1.07
CA ARG A 13 3.86 -5.50 1.80
C ARG A 13 4.79 -4.39 1.30
N TRP A 14 5.60 -3.87 2.21
CA TRP A 14 6.76 -3.05 1.86
C TRP A 14 7.79 -3.93 1.16
N THR A 15 8.26 -3.49 -0.01
CA THR A 15 9.43 -4.07 -0.70
C THR A 15 10.64 -3.17 -0.57
N ASP A 16 10.39 -1.86 -0.46
CA ASP A 16 11.31 -0.87 0.05
C ASP A 16 10.61 -0.16 1.21
N ARG A 17 11.19 -0.25 2.41
CA ARG A 17 10.55 0.29 3.62
C ARG A 17 10.52 1.81 3.50
N PRO A 18 9.38 2.46 3.81
CA PRO A 18 9.29 3.90 3.67
C PRO A 18 10.36 4.61 4.49
N HIS A 19 11.04 5.56 3.87
CA HIS A 19 12.15 6.29 4.45
C HIS A 19 12.18 7.72 3.94
N ILE A 20 12.81 8.60 4.73
CA ILE A 20 13.07 9.98 4.32
C ILE A 20 14.43 10.03 3.65
N SER A 21 14.48 10.55 2.43
CA SER A 21 15.70 10.82 1.68
C SER A 21 15.70 12.29 1.32
N LEU A 22 16.60 13.07 1.90
CA LEU A 22 16.57 14.53 1.87
C LEU A 22 15.24 15.07 2.44
N ASP A 23 14.38 15.65 1.60
CA ASP A 23 13.04 16.14 1.89
C ASP A 23 11.93 15.26 1.28
N HIS A 24 12.29 14.10 0.72
CA HIS A 24 11.37 13.18 0.07
C HIS A 24 11.00 12.00 0.97
N LEU A 25 9.71 11.67 0.99
CA LEU A 25 9.23 10.39 1.50
C LEU A 25 9.15 9.39 0.34
N ALA A 26 10.05 8.41 0.36
CA ALA A 26 10.19 7.40 -0.67
C ALA A 26 9.93 5.98 -0.13
N GLY A 27 9.58 5.06 -1.02
CA GLY A 27 9.45 3.64 -0.71
C GLY A 27 8.74 2.87 -1.82
N ALA A 28 8.42 1.60 -1.55
CA ALA A 28 7.72 0.77 -2.51
C ALA A 28 6.87 -0.31 -1.83
N VAL A 29 5.76 -0.65 -2.47
CA VAL A 29 4.89 -1.77 -2.06
C VAL A 29 4.70 -2.76 -3.19
N ARG A 30 4.38 -4.00 -2.83
CA ARG A 30 3.75 -4.97 -3.73
C ARG A 30 2.46 -5.48 -3.12
N VAL A 31 1.53 -5.84 -4.00
CA VAL A 31 0.26 -6.45 -3.64
C VAL A 31 0.15 -7.83 -4.27
N LYS A 32 -0.10 -8.84 -3.45
CA LYS A 32 -0.37 -10.22 -3.87
C LYS A 32 -1.86 -10.53 -3.79
N ASN A 33 -2.43 -11.00 -4.89
CA ASN A 33 -3.76 -11.59 -4.92
C ASN A 33 -3.65 -13.07 -4.53
N GLY A 34 -3.90 -13.39 -3.26
CA GLY A 34 -3.93 -14.76 -2.75
C GLY A 34 -5.25 -15.49 -2.99
N SER A 35 -6.24 -14.82 -3.57
CA SER A 35 -7.54 -15.41 -3.86
C SER A 35 -7.52 -16.32 -5.10
N LYS A 36 -8.64 -17.01 -5.34
CA LYS A 36 -8.84 -17.84 -6.54
C LYS A 36 -9.43 -17.05 -7.72
N ASP A 37 -9.66 -15.76 -7.56
CA ASP A 37 -10.35 -14.89 -8.51
C ASP A 37 -9.40 -13.84 -9.09
N LYS A 38 -9.74 -13.33 -10.28
CA LYS A 38 -9.19 -12.05 -10.74
C LYS A 38 -9.84 -10.94 -9.92
N ILE A 39 -9.04 -10.01 -9.41
CA ILE A 39 -9.54 -8.82 -8.69
C ILE A 39 -9.31 -7.57 -9.53
N GLU A 40 -10.21 -6.60 -9.39
CA GLU A 40 -9.92 -5.22 -9.76
C GLU A 40 -9.27 -4.56 -8.54
N LEU A 41 -7.98 -4.30 -8.62
CA LEU A 41 -7.16 -3.81 -7.52
C LEU A 41 -7.04 -2.29 -7.59
N THR A 42 -7.31 -1.64 -6.46
CA THR A 42 -6.92 -0.25 -6.20
C THR A 42 -5.87 -0.23 -5.08
N VAL A 43 -4.77 0.48 -5.31
CA VAL A 43 -3.74 0.77 -4.30
C VAL A 43 -3.65 2.27 -4.12
N ILE A 44 -3.68 2.72 -2.87
CA ILE A 44 -3.40 4.12 -2.53
C ILE A 44 -2.36 4.18 -1.43
N VAL A 45 -1.37 5.07 -1.61
CA VAL A 45 -0.37 5.39 -0.59
C VAL A 45 -0.52 6.86 -0.24
N VAL A 46 -0.75 7.16 1.04
CA VAL A 46 -1.04 8.52 1.54
C VAL A 46 -0.21 8.80 2.78
N ALA A 47 0.50 9.92 2.79
CA ALA A 47 1.09 10.48 4.01
C ALA A 47 0.12 11.47 4.64
N VAL A 48 -0.18 11.32 5.93
CA VAL A 48 -1.05 12.22 6.70
C VAL A 48 -0.20 12.90 7.76
N ASN A 49 -0.16 14.23 7.74
CA ASN A 49 0.62 14.99 8.72
C ASN A 49 -0.11 15.14 10.06
N GLU A 50 0.55 15.76 11.04
CA GLU A 50 0.04 15.93 12.40
C GLU A 50 -1.25 16.76 12.51
N ILE A 51 -1.57 17.60 11.51
CA ILE A 51 -2.83 18.36 11.44
C ILE A 51 -3.93 17.65 10.64
N GLY A 52 -3.69 16.41 10.20
CA GLY A 52 -4.64 15.61 9.43
C GLY A 52 -4.67 15.91 7.93
N LYS A 53 -3.76 16.72 7.41
CA LYS A 53 -3.65 16.97 5.96
C LYS A 53 -3.05 15.73 5.28
N ALA A 54 -3.76 15.20 4.30
CA ALA A 54 -3.37 14.05 3.51
C ALA A 54 -2.62 14.46 2.23
N PHE A 55 -1.54 13.75 1.92
CA PHE A 55 -0.72 13.90 0.72
C PHE A 55 -0.71 12.55 0.00
N ALA A 56 -1.32 12.47 -1.17
CA ALA A 56 -1.30 11.27 -1.99
C ALA A 56 0.09 11.08 -2.60
N LEU A 57 0.74 9.97 -2.30
CA LEU A 57 2.06 9.62 -2.83
C LEU A 57 1.95 8.67 -4.03
N ARG A 58 0.94 7.81 -4.03
CA ARG A 58 0.63 6.93 -5.17
C ARG A 58 -0.84 6.58 -5.22
N TYR A 59 -1.33 6.48 -6.45
CA TYR A 59 -2.57 5.80 -6.80
C TYR A 59 -2.27 4.81 -7.94
N GLU A 60 -2.82 3.61 -7.85
CA GLU A 60 -2.73 2.60 -8.91
C GLU A 60 -4.07 1.86 -9.00
N HIS A 61 -4.55 1.61 -10.21
CA HIS A 61 -5.73 0.80 -10.45
C HIS A 61 -5.47 -0.17 -11.61
N LEU A 62 -5.59 -1.47 -11.35
CA LEU A 62 -5.30 -2.51 -12.34
C LEU A 62 -6.05 -3.81 -12.05
N ALA A 63 -6.31 -4.59 -13.10
CA ALA A 63 -6.78 -5.96 -12.93
C ALA A 63 -5.62 -6.87 -12.51
N LEU A 64 -5.73 -7.53 -11.34
CA LEU A 64 -4.69 -8.43 -10.82
C LEU A 64 -5.17 -9.90 -10.90
N PRO A 65 -4.55 -10.74 -11.75
CA PRO A 65 -4.94 -12.15 -11.88
C PRO A 65 -4.81 -12.94 -10.58
N LYS A 66 -5.52 -14.07 -10.49
CA LYS A 66 -5.44 -14.99 -9.36
C LYS A 66 -3.98 -15.42 -9.12
N GLY A 67 -3.54 -15.41 -7.86
CA GLY A 67 -2.19 -15.81 -7.47
C GLY A 67 -1.06 -14.85 -7.90
N ALA A 68 -1.35 -13.80 -8.67
CA ALA A 68 -0.35 -12.86 -9.15
C ALA A 68 0.07 -11.86 -8.05
N GLU A 69 1.24 -11.25 -8.27
CA GLU A 69 1.75 -10.13 -7.47
C GLU A 69 2.04 -8.95 -8.43
N THR A 70 1.83 -7.72 -7.96
CA THR A 70 2.20 -6.52 -8.72
C THR A 70 3.72 -6.41 -8.87
N PRO A 71 4.22 -5.64 -9.86
CA PRO A 71 5.59 -5.11 -9.78
C PRO A 71 5.74 -4.18 -8.56
N ASP A 72 6.97 -3.72 -8.29
CA ASP A 72 7.21 -2.71 -7.26
C ASP A 72 6.46 -1.44 -7.59
N LEU A 73 5.49 -1.13 -6.73
CA LEU A 73 4.74 0.10 -6.77
C LEU A 73 5.49 1.16 -5.96
N LYS A 74 6.51 1.76 -6.58
CA LYS A 74 7.32 2.85 -6.00
C LYS A 74 6.51 4.13 -5.80
N PHE A 75 6.83 4.87 -4.76
CA PHE A 75 6.39 6.24 -4.51
C PHE A 75 7.59 7.06 -4.03
N ASP A 76 7.59 8.33 -4.40
CA ASP A 76 8.65 9.28 -4.07
C ASP A 76 8.05 10.69 -4.22
N SER A 77 8.02 11.45 -3.13
CA SER A 77 7.45 12.80 -3.14
C SER A 77 8.09 13.68 -2.08
N SER A 78 8.41 14.92 -2.44
CA SER A 78 8.78 15.97 -1.49
C SER A 78 7.56 16.33 -0.65
N LEU A 79 7.75 16.38 0.67
CA LEU A 79 6.71 16.75 1.63
C LEU A 79 7.15 17.98 2.43
N PRO A 80 6.22 18.83 2.87
CA PRO A 80 6.53 19.88 3.83
C PRO A 80 7.15 19.31 5.11
N LEU A 81 7.91 20.14 5.83
CA LEU A 81 8.39 19.79 7.17
C LEU A 81 7.23 19.37 8.07
N GLY A 82 7.43 18.33 8.87
CA GLY A 82 6.38 17.82 9.75
C GLY A 82 6.53 16.33 10.08
N GLN A 83 5.56 15.82 10.84
CA GLN A 83 5.50 14.41 11.21
C GLN A 83 4.35 13.74 10.48
N TYR A 84 4.66 12.60 9.86
CA TYR A 84 3.72 11.89 9.00
C TYR A 84 3.42 10.48 9.51
N THR A 85 2.16 10.11 9.37
CA THR A 85 1.74 8.71 9.30
C THR A 85 1.52 8.35 7.85
N LEU A 86 2.24 7.34 7.37
CA LEU A 86 2.07 6.79 6.04
C LEU A 86 1.09 5.63 6.10
N HIS A 87 0.11 5.64 5.20
CA HIS A 87 -0.81 4.53 4.95
C HIS A 87 -0.58 4.00 3.54
N ALA A 88 -0.57 2.67 3.39
CA ALA A 88 -0.65 2.00 2.11
C ALA A 88 -1.80 0.99 2.18
N ASP A 89 -2.86 1.27 1.43
CA ASP A 89 -4.08 0.47 1.44
C ASP A 89 -4.26 -0.21 0.08
N ALA A 90 -4.56 -1.51 0.11
CA ALA A 90 -4.92 -2.29 -1.06
C ALA A 90 -6.37 -2.75 -0.94
N VAL A 91 -7.17 -2.49 -1.97
CA VAL A 91 -8.57 -2.88 -2.07
C VAL A 91 -8.76 -3.68 -3.36
N GLY A 92 -9.06 -4.96 -3.22
CA GLY A 92 -9.35 -5.87 -4.32
C GLY A 92 -10.83 -6.16 -4.42
N GLU A 93 -11.46 -5.82 -5.53
CA GLU A 93 -12.89 -6.06 -5.78
C GLU A 93 -13.09 -7.27 -6.68
N VAL A 94 -14.08 -8.11 -6.35
CA VAL A 94 -14.55 -9.22 -7.19
C VAL A 94 -16.04 -8.99 -7.49
N PRO A 95 -16.38 -8.23 -8.56
CA PRO A 95 -17.76 -7.85 -8.84
C PRO A 95 -18.71 -9.04 -9.00
N ALA A 96 -18.26 -10.11 -9.67
CA ALA A 96 -19.04 -11.33 -9.89
C ALA A 96 -19.45 -12.06 -8.59
N LYS A 97 -18.79 -11.76 -7.47
CA LYS A 97 -19.08 -12.34 -6.15
C LYS A 97 -19.62 -11.32 -5.16
N ASN A 98 -19.75 -10.05 -5.56
CA ASN A 98 -20.05 -8.94 -4.67
C ASN A 98 -19.12 -8.94 -3.42
N ALA A 99 -17.82 -9.15 -3.64
CA ALA A 99 -16.84 -9.31 -2.57
C ALA A 99 -15.72 -8.26 -2.67
N ILE A 100 -15.22 -7.82 -1.52
CA ILE A 100 -14.09 -6.89 -1.39
C ILE A 100 -13.07 -7.49 -0.43
N TYR A 101 -11.82 -7.58 -0.86
CA TYR A 101 -10.67 -7.95 -0.05
C TYR A 101 -9.84 -6.71 0.27
N ARG A 102 -9.36 -6.58 1.51
CA ARG A 102 -8.58 -5.43 1.95
C ARG A 102 -7.38 -5.87 2.73
N ASP A 103 -6.26 -5.19 2.53
CA ASP A 103 -5.10 -5.25 3.43
C ASP A 103 -4.45 -3.86 3.51
N ARG A 104 -3.76 -3.59 4.62
CA ARG A 104 -3.13 -2.29 4.85
C ARG A 104 -1.79 -2.40 5.53
N ARG A 105 -0.90 -1.46 5.21
CA ARG A 105 0.32 -1.18 5.97
C ARG A 105 0.33 0.25 6.45
N GLN A 106 0.97 0.46 7.58
CA GLN A 106 1.13 1.75 8.20
C GLN A 106 2.54 1.90 8.73
N LEU A 107 3.08 3.11 8.63
CA LEU A 107 4.30 3.52 9.32
C LEU A 107 4.06 4.90 9.93
N GLU A 108 4.27 5.01 11.23
CA GLU A 108 4.06 6.24 11.99
C GLU A 108 5.39 6.95 12.25
N ARG A 109 5.30 8.24 12.60
CA ARG A 109 6.43 9.06 13.06
C ARG A 109 7.57 9.17 12.04
N LEU A 110 7.22 9.34 10.77
CA LEU A 110 8.16 9.75 9.73
C LEU A 110 8.34 11.26 9.84
N THR A 111 9.55 11.72 10.13
CA THR A 111 9.82 13.15 10.29
C THR A 111 10.57 13.71 9.10
N VAL A 112 10.00 14.73 8.46
CA VAL A 112 10.69 15.56 7.47
C VAL A 112 11.19 16.81 8.19
N GLU A 113 12.50 16.96 8.28
CA GLU A 113 13.17 18.04 9.00
C GLU A 113 14.01 18.90 8.04
N SER A 114 14.29 20.14 8.42
CA SER A 114 15.29 20.94 7.71
C SER A 114 16.66 20.28 7.87
N GLN A 115 17.40 20.17 6.77
CA GLN A 115 18.80 19.74 6.81
C GLN A 115 19.71 20.73 7.53
#